data_AF-A0A962BJC3-F1
#
_entry.id   AF-A0A962BJC3-F1
#
_cell.length_a   1.000
_cell.length_b   1.000
_cell.length_c   1.000
_cell.angle_alpha   90.00
_cell.angle_beta   90.00
_cell.angle_gamma   90.00
#
_symmetry.space_group_name_H-M   'P 1'
#
loop_
_entity.id
_entity.type
_entity.pdbx_description
1 polymer ?
#
loop_
_entity_poly.entity_id
_entity_poly.type
_entity_poly.pdbx_seq_one_letter_code
_entity_poly.pdbx_strand_id
1 'polypeptide(L)'
;DMDPQQQRMVLAALGAGAQYGVLLPFSRDHEAEADEVGLMLAAAACFDPNEAPRLWERMGKASGGQNPPEFMSTHPSHASRIQHLQSLMPEAMAFYRAHCGG
;
A
#
# COMPACT_ATOMS: atom_id res chain seq x y z
N ASP A 1 38.06 -17.36 -15.77
CA ASP A 1 36.77 -18.06 -15.61
C ASP A 1 36.23 -17.87 -14.21
N MET A 2 34.97 -17.44 -14.06
CA MET A 2 34.32 -17.41 -12.75
C MET A 2 33.98 -18.85 -12.33
N ASP A 3 34.27 -19.19 -11.07
CA ASP A 3 33.82 -20.44 -10.46
C ASP A 3 32.27 -20.53 -10.54
N PRO A 4 31.69 -21.70 -10.88
CA PRO A 4 30.25 -21.95 -10.73
C PRO A 4 29.62 -21.43 -9.43
N GLN A 5 30.33 -21.44 -8.30
CA GLN A 5 29.85 -20.85 -7.04
C GLN A 5 29.75 -19.31 -7.12
N GLN A 6 30.75 -18.64 -7.71
CA GLN A 6 30.74 -17.20 -7.92
C GLN A 6 29.62 -16.79 -8.88
N GLN A 7 29.40 -17.55 -9.95
CA GLN A 7 28.30 -17.30 -10.89
C GLN A 7 26.93 -17.38 -10.19
N ARG A 8 26.72 -18.38 -9.32
CA ARG A 8 25.49 -18.51 -8.53
C ARG A 8 25.29 -17.34 -7.57
N MET A 9 26.35 -16.88 -6.90
CA MET A 9 26.28 -15.73 -5.99
C MET A 9 25.94 -14.43 -6.73
N VAL A 10 26.52 -14.20 -7.91
CA VAL A 10 26.20 -13.04 -8.74
C VAL A 10 24.73 -13.06 -9.18
N LEU A 11 24.24 -14.21 -9.66
CA LEU A 11 22.83 -14.35 -10.04
C LEU A 11 21.88 -14.14 -8.86
N ALA A 12 22.23 -14.65 -7.68
CA ALA A 12 21.45 -14.44 -6.46
C ALA A 12 21.41 -12.95 -6.05
N ALA A 13 22.55 -12.25 -6.11
CA ALA A 13 22.63 -10.83 -5.82
C ALA A 13 21.83 -9.97 -6.81
N LEU A 14 21.88 -10.30 -8.11
CA LEU A 14 21.06 -9.64 -9.13
C LEU A 14 19.56 -9.87 -8.90
N GLY A 15 19.18 -11.11 -8.56
CA GLY A 15 17.79 -11.44 -8.22
C GLY A 15 17.29 -10.67 -7.00
N ALA A 16 18.09 -10.58 -5.94
CA ALA A 16 17.77 -9.77 -4.78
C ALA A 16 17.69 -8.27 -5.12
N GLY A 17 18.64 -7.76 -5.91
CA GLY A 17 18.65 -6.37 -6.37
C GLY A 17 17.39 -6.02 -7.16
N ALA A 18 16.96 -6.88 -8.08
CA ALA A 18 15.72 -6.70 -8.83
C ALA A 18 14.48 -6.76 -7.92
N GLN A 19 14.43 -7.71 -6.98
CA GLN A 19 13.33 -7.86 -6.03
C GLN A 19 13.16 -6.61 -5.17
N TYR A 20 14.21 -6.18 -4.47
CA TYR A 20 14.14 -5.08 -3.50
C TYR A 20 14.23 -3.70 -4.14
N GLY A 21 14.90 -3.57 -5.29
CA GLY A 21 15.13 -2.30 -5.96
C GLY A 21 14.10 -1.92 -7.02
N VAL A 22 13.36 -2.90 -7.57
CA VAL A 22 12.39 -2.64 -8.66
C VAL A 22 11.02 -3.21 -8.33
N LEU A 23 10.92 -4.52 -8.07
CA LEU A 23 9.62 -5.18 -7.93
C LEU A 23 8.84 -4.72 -6.70
N LEU A 24 9.48 -4.69 -5.53
CA LEU A 24 8.83 -4.28 -4.29
C LEU A 24 8.41 -2.80 -4.29
N PRO A 25 9.26 -1.82 -4.69
CA PRO A 25 8.84 -0.43 -4.81
C PRO A 25 7.67 -0.23 -5.77
N PHE A 26 7.75 -0.80 -6.98
CA PHE A 26 6.68 -0.70 -7.99
C PHE A 26 5.34 -1.28 -7.49
N SER A 27 5.39 -2.41 -6.76
CA SER A 27 4.20 -2.98 -6.13
C SER A 27 3.57 -2.06 -5.08
N ARG A 28 4.38 -1.28 -4.34
CA ARG A 28 3.87 -0.32 -3.34
C ARG A 28 3.26 0.90 -3.99
N ASP A 29 3.84 1.40 -5.07
CA ASP A 29 3.27 2.52 -5.84
C ASP A 29 1.87 2.18 -6.37
N HIS A 30 1.68 0.95 -6.87
CA HIS A 30 0.36 0.47 -7.28
C HIS A 30 -0.66 0.37 -6.13
N GLU A 31 -0.23 -0.02 -4.93
CA GLU A 31 -1.11 -0.05 -3.76
C GLU A 31 -1.49 1.35 -3.29
N ALA A 32 -0.58 2.32 -3.40
CA ALA A 32 -0.87 3.72 -3.11
C ALA A 32 -1.92 4.27 -4.08
N GLU A 33 -1.74 4.05 -5.39
CA GLU A 33 -2.74 4.42 -6.40
C GLU A 33 -4.08 3.72 -6.15
N ALA A 34 -4.06 2.43 -5.76
CA ALA A 34 -5.28 1.71 -5.43
C ALA A 34 -6.01 2.27 -4.19
N ASP A 35 -5.28 2.70 -3.16
CA ASP A 35 -5.86 3.39 -1.98
C ASP A 35 -6.52 4.71 -2.39
N GLU A 36 -5.86 5.50 -3.24
CA GLU A 36 -6.38 6.79 -3.72
C GLU A 36 -7.63 6.61 -4.56
N VAL A 37 -7.56 5.81 -5.62
CA VAL A 37 -8.69 5.55 -6.51
C VAL A 37 -9.84 4.91 -5.73
N GLY A 38 -9.56 3.95 -4.85
CA GLY A 38 -10.57 3.31 -4.01
C GLY A 38 -11.28 4.29 -3.08
N LEU A 39 -10.55 5.19 -2.42
CA LEU A 39 -11.12 6.21 -1.54
C LEU A 39 -12.02 7.19 -2.31
N MET A 40 -11.58 7.66 -3.48
CA MET A 40 -12.35 8.58 -4.31
C MET A 40 -13.60 7.91 -4.89
N LEU A 41 -13.51 6.64 -5.30
CA LEU A 41 -14.69 5.86 -5.71
C LEU A 41 -15.68 5.68 -4.56
N ALA A 42 -15.21 5.41 -3.35
CA ALA A 42 -16.08 5.31 -2.17
C ALA A 42 -16.81 6.64 -1.90
N ALA A 43 -16.08 7.76 -1.95
CA ALA A 43 -16.66 9.11 -1.84
C ALA A 43 -17.69 9.38 -2.94
N ALA A 44 -17.40 9.01 -4.19
CA ALA A 44 -18.28 9.17 -5.33
C ALA A 44 -19.54 8.31 -5.27
N ALA A 45 -19.45 7.14 -4.65
CA ALA A 45 -20.59 6.26 -4.36
C ALA A 45 -21.33 6.66 -3.07
N CYS A 46 -21.00 7.79 -2.46
CA CYS A 46 -21.61 8.30 -1.24
C CYS A 46 -21.44 7.40 -0.01
N PHE A 47 -20.38 6.61 0.05
CA PHE A 47 -19.89 6.02 1.29
C PHE A 47 -19.07 7.05 2.07
N ASP A 48 -19.15 7.02 3.41
CA ASP A 48 -18.34 7.88 4.27
C ASP A 48 -16.84 7.55 4.09
N PRO A 49 -16.02 8.47 3.53
CA PRO A 49 -14.59 8.23 3.34
C PRO A 49 -13.84 7.94 4.65
N ASN A 50 -14.36 8.38 5.80
CA ASN A 50 -13.75 8.11 7.11
C ASN A 50 -13.75 6.62 7.48
N GLU A 51 -14.54 5.78 6.81
CA GLU A 51 -14.55 4.33 7.07
C GLU A 51 -13.34 3.60 6.49
N ALA A 52 -12.68 4.15 5.46
CA ALA A 52 -11.52 3.54 4.83
C ALA A 52 -10.33 3.33 5.81
N PRO A 53 -9.83 4.34 6.55
CA PRO A 53 -8.78 4.10 7.55
C PRO A 53 -9.24 3.18 8.69
N ARG A 54 -10.52 3.20 9.06
CA ARG A 54 -11.08 2.31 10.10
C ARG A 54 -11.11 0.85 9.67
N LEU A 55 -11.31 0.57 8.38
CA LEU A 55 -11.18 -0.78 7.83
C LEU A 55 -9.75 -1.30 8.05
N TRP A 56 -8.74 -0.52 7.69
CA TRP A 56 -7.34 -0.90 7.88
C TRP A 56 -6.94 -1.04 9.35
N GLU A 57 -7.50 -0.22 10.24
CA GLU A 57 -7.31 -0.37 11.68
C GLU A 57 -7.87 -1.72 12.18
N ARG A 58 -9.08 -2.09 11.72
CA ARG A 58 -9.70 -3.39 12.04
C ARG A 58 -8.88 -4.56 11.50
N MET A 59 -8.38 -4.46 10.27
CA MET A 59 -7.53 -5.47 9.65
C MET A 59 -6.22 -5.66 10.43
N GLY A 60 -5.57 -4.58 10.86
CA GLY A 60 -4.34 -4.67 11.67
C GLY A 60 -4.55 -5.27 13.05
N LYS A 61 -5.72 -5.04 13.67
CA LYS A 61 -6.10 -5.73 14.90
C LYS A 61 -6.34 -7.22 14.65
N ALA A 62 -6.99 -7.57 13.54
CA ALA A 62 -7.30 -8.96 13.18
C ALA A 62 -6.06 -9.79 12.83
N SER A 63 -5.01 -9.17 12.25
CA SER A 63 -3.73 -9.84 11.99
C SER A 63 -2.87 -10.04 13.24
N GLY A 64 -3.33 -9.61 14.42
CA GLY A 64 -2.57 -9.69 15.67
C GLY A 64 -1.33 -8.79 15.68
N GLY A 65 -1.31 -7.76 14.82
CA GLY A 65 -0.15 -6.88 14.65
C GLY A 65 1.06 -7.55 13.99
N GLN A 66 0.94 -8.80 13.52
CA GLN A 66 2.02 -9.49 12.82
C GLN A 66 1.97 -9.14 11.33
N ASN A 67 2.88 -8.29 10.90
CA ASN A 67 3.17 -8.06 9.50
C ASN A 67 4.68 -8.20 9.27
N PRO A 68 5.12 -8.78 8.14
CA PRO A 68 6.52 -8.70 7.76
C PRO A 68 6.95 -7.22 7.69
N PRO A 69 8.21 -6.89 8.00
CA PRO A 69 8.73 -5.55 7.80
C PRO A 69 8.40 -5.03 6.40
N GLU A 70 7.86 -3.82 6.31
CA GLU A 70 7.30 -3.28 5.07
C GLU A 70 8.30 -3.29 3.92
N PHE A 71 9.59 -3.08 4.19
CA PHE A 71 10.65 -3.12 3.19
C PHE A 71 10.82 -4.49 2.50
N MET A 72 10.36 -5.58 3.12
CA MET A 72 10.35 -6.94 2.56
C MET A 72 9.00 -7.35 1.97
N SER A 73 7.98 -6.49 2.07
CA SER A 73 6.62 -6.78 1.61
C SER A 73 6.29 -6.07 0.29
N THR A 74 5.49 -6.75 -0.54
CA THR A 74 4.88 -6.21 -1.77
C THR A 74 3.75 -5.23 -1.47
N HIS A 75 3.11 -5.37 -0.30
CA HIS A 75 2.05 -4.48 0.16
C HIS A 75 2.54 -3.62 1.34
N PRO A 76 2.16 -2.32 1.41
CA PRO A 76 2.46 -1.46 2.54
C PRO A 76 1.80 -1.96 3.83
N SER A 77 2.37 -1.58 4.98
CA SER A 77 1.77 -1.92 6.27
C SER A 77 0.41 -1.25 6.47
N HIS A 78 -0.44 -1.82 7.32
CA HIS A 78 -1.73 -1.19 7.65
C HIS A 78 -1.56 0.24 8.16
N ALA A 79 -0.51 0.53 8.93
CA ALA A 79 -0.22 1.87 9.45
C ALA A 79 0.11 2.84 8.31
N SER A 80 0.96 2.45 7.36
CA SER A 80 1.30 3.27 6.19
C SER A 80 0.07 3.54 5.32
N ARG A 81 -0.80 2.54 5.11
CA ARG A 81 -2.08 2.74 4.40
C ARG A 81 -3.00 3.70 5.11
N ILE A 82 -3.14 3.59 6.44
CA ILE A 82 -3.95 4.53 7.24
C ILE A 82 -3.43 5.95 7.08
N GLN A 83 -2.11 6.16 7.16
CA GLN A 83 -1.50 7.48 6.99
C GLN A 83 -1.74 8.02 5.58
N HIS A 84 -1.59 7.18 4.55
CA HIS A 84 -1.85 7.58 3.18
C HIS A 84 -3.31 8.00 2.98
N LEU A 85 -4.27 7.17 3.39
CA LEU A 85 -5.70 7.49 3.33
C LEU A 85 -6.06 8.76 4.12
N GLN A 86 -5.42 8.99 5.27
CA GLN A 86 -5.60 10.22 6.05
C GLN A 86 -5.10 11.46 5.30
N SER A 87 -4.02 11.35 4.53
CA SER A 87 -3.50 12.46 3.72
C SER A 87 -4.43 12.85 2.57
N LEU A 88 -5.17 11.88 2.02
CA LEU A 88 -6.16 12.07 0.95
C LEU A 88 -7.54 12.49 1.47
N MET A 89 -7.78 12.36 2.77
CA MET A 89 -9.08 12.62 3.40
C MET A 89 -9.66 14.01 3.12
N PRO A 90 -8.88 15.12 3.12
CA PRO A 90 -9.43 16.45 2.83
C PRO A 90 -10.10 16.52 1.45
N GLU A 91 -9.50 15.89 0.44
CA GLU A 91 -10.03 15.86 -0.92
C GLU A 91 -11.26 14.96 -1.02
N ALA A 92 -11.16 13.72 -0.51
CA ALA A 92 -12.29 12.78 -0.53
C ALA A 92 -13.51 13.32 0.22
N MET A 93 -13.31 13.96 1.38
CA MET A 93 -14.38 14.58 2.15
C MET A 93 -14.96 15.83 1.47
N ALA A 94 -14.13 16.63 0.79
CA ALA A 94 -14.63 17.76 0.00
C ALA A 94 -15.53 17.27 -1.14
N PHE A 95 -15.09 16.23 -1.86
CA PHE A 95 -15.90 15.58 -2.90
C PHE A 95 -17.22 15.05 -2.35
N TYR A 96 -17.15 14.23 -1.30
CA TYR A 96 -18.31 13.60 -0.66
C TYR A 96 -19.35 14.65 -0.22
N ARG A 97 -18.92 15.71 0.49
CA ARG A 97 -19.82 16.76 0.97
C ARG A 97 -20.48 17.54 -0.16
N ALA A 98 -19.76 17.79 -1.25
CA ALA A 98 -20.28 18.55 -2.38
C ALA A 98 -21.34 17.78 -3.19
N HIS A 99 -21.28 16.45 -3.23
CA HIS A 99 -22.09 15.64 -4.16
C HIS A 99 -23.07 14.67 -3.50
N CYS A 100 -22.84 14.31 -2.23
CA CYS A 100 -23.62 13.31 -1.51
C CYS A 100 -24.42 13.89 -0.33
N GLY A 101 -24.21 15.16 0.01
CA GLY A 101 -24.94 15.86 1.08
C GLY A 101 -26.35 16.25 0.67
N GLY A 102 -27.26 15.28 0.69
CA GLY A 102 -28.71 15.49 0.81
C GLY A 102 -29.17 15.31 2.25
#